data_AF-A0AAW9IZG4-F1
#
_entry.id   AF-A0AAW9IZG4-F1
#
_cell.length_a   1.000
_cell.length_b   1.000
_cell.length_c   1.000
_cell.angle_alpha   90.00
_cell.angle_beta   90.00
_cell.angle_gamma   90.00
#
_symmetry.space_group_name_H-M   'P 1'
#
loop_
_entity.id
_entity.type
_entity.pdbx_description
1 polymer ?
#
loop_
_entity_poly.entity_id
_entity_poly.type
_entity_poly.pdbx_seq_one_letter_code
_entity_poly.pdbx_strand_id
1 'polypeptide(L)' 'DINDESFCPFPYLEIETSSEESLKEILDLIGYTIDDTTSKTIYEILEEKGLSLGDGKGL' A
#
# COMPACT_ATOMS: atom_id res chain seq x y z
N ASP A 1 -2.64 14.20 -2.31
CA ASP A 1 -3.57 13.62 -1.31
C ASP A 1 -3.64 12.12 -1.60
N ILE A 2 -3.69 11.23 -0.61
CA ILE A 2 -3.84 9.78 -0.87
C ILE A 2 -5.16 9.44 -1.57
N ASN A 3 -6.17 10.30 -1.41
CA ASN A 3 -7.46 10.18 -2.07
C ASN A 3 -7.44 10.72 -3.52
N ASP A 4 -6.32 11.28 -3.99
CA ASP A 4 -6.17 11.69 -5.38
C ASP A 4 -5.84 10.46 -6.24
N GLU A 5 -6.60 10.22 -7.31
CA GLU A 5 -6.38 9.08 -8.21
C GLU A 5 -4.99 9.11 -8.86
N SER A 6 -4.36 10.28 -8.96
CA SER A 6 -3.00 10.45 -9.49
C SER A 6 -1.90 10.22 -8.46
N PHE A 7 -2.25 10.01 -7.18
CA PHE A 7 -1.27 9.85 -6.09
C PHE A 7 -0.39 8.63 -6.26
N CYS A 8 -0.99 7.51 -6.66
CA CYS A 8 -0.29 6.25 -6.87
C CYS A 8 -0.42 5.84 -8.35
N PRO A 9 0.67 5.86 -9.13
CA PRO A 9 0.62 5.56 -10.57
C PRO A 9 0.55 4.06 -10.86
N PHE A 10 0.32 3.22 -9.85
CA PHE A 10 0.17 1.78 -9.97
C PHE A 10 -0.93 1.26 -9.03
N PRO A 11 -1.56 0.12 -9.34
CA PRO A 11 -2.53 -0.50 -8.44
C PRO A 11 -1.85 -0.90 -7.12
N TYR A 12 -2.49 -0.58 -6.00
CA TYR A 12 -2.11 -1.08 -4.68
C TYR A 12 -3.36 -1.40 -3.87
N LEU A 13 -3.22 -2.28 -2.88
CA LEU A 13 -4.28 -2.63 -1.94
C LEU A 13 -3.71 -2.51 -0.53
N GLU A 14 -4.43 -1.79 0.33
CA GLU A 14 -4.13 -1.68 1.75
C GLU A 14 -5.19 -2.46 2.54
N ILE A 15 -4.74 -3.30 3.46
CA ILE A 15 -5.61 -4.11 4.33
C ILE A 15 -5.25 -3.75 5.77
N GLU A 16 -6.19 -3.14 6.48
CA GLU A 16 -6.05 -2.83 7.90
C GLU A 16 -6.89 -3.82 8.71
N THR A 17 -6.24 -4.56 9.60
CA THR A 17 -6.91 -5.47 10.54
C THR A 17 -6.07 -5.61 11.80
N SER A 18 -6.72 -5.80 12.95
CA SER A 18 -6.07 -6.12 14.22
C SER A 18 -5.86 -7.62 14.43
N SER A 19 -6.33 -8.46 13.50
CA SER A 19 -6.31 -9.92 13.57
C SER A 19 -5.47 -10.51 12.44
N GLU A 20 -4.39 -11.20 12.81
CA GLU A 20 -3.51 -11.89 11.85
C GLU A 20 -4.24 -13.05 11.16
N GLU A 21 -5.15 -13.74 11.85
CA GLU A 21 -5.99 -14.80 11.28
C GLU A 21 -6.88 -14.25 10.16
N SER A 22 -7.51 -13.09 10.40
CA SER A 22 -8.36 -12.44 9.40
C SER A 22 -7.55 -11.92 8.21
N LEU A 23 -6.32 -11.44 8.43
CA LEU A 23 -5.42 -11.10 7.34
C LEU A 23 -5.12 -12.31 6.46
N LYS A 24 -4.78 -13.46 7.06
CA LYS A 24 -4.49 -14.70 6.34
C LYS A 24 -5.69 -15.19 5.53
N GLU A 25 -6.89 -15.15 6.11
CA GLU A 25 -8.13 -15.51 5.40
C GLU A 25 -8.37 -14.62 4.19
N ILE A 26 -8.24 -13.29 4.35
CA ILE A 26 -8.40 -12.35 3.24
C ILE A 26 -7.39 -12.65 2.13
N LEU A 27 -6.10 -12.83 2.47
CA LEU A 27 -5.05 -13.13 1.51
C LEU A 27 -5.32 -14.42 0.73
N ASP A 28 -5.75 -15.49 1.41
CA ASP A 28 -6.11 -16.76 0.76
C ASP A 28 -7.27 -16.58 -0.25
N LEU A 29 -8.28 -15.80 0.12
CA LEU A 29 -9.42 -15.50 -0.76
C LEU A 29 -9.02 -14.74 -2.04
N ILE A 30 -8.00 -13.88 -1.97
CA ILE A 30 -7.50 -13.13 -3.13
C ILE A 30 -6.31 -13.80 -3.83
N GLY A 31 -5.86 -14.96 -3.34
CA GLY A 31 -4.77 -15.74 -3.95
C GLY A 31 -3.36 -15.20 -3.67
N TYR A 32 -3.17 -14.52 -2.54
CA TYR A 32 -1.89 -13.98 -2.07
C TYR A 32 -1.44 -14.66 -0.78
N THR A 33 -0.16 -14.49 -0.44
CA THR A 33 0.43 -14.96 0.82
C THR A 33 0.99 -13.78 1.62
N ILE A 34 1.38 -14.02 2.87
CA ILE A 34 2.04 -13.00 3.71
C ILE A 34 3.33 -12.50 3.05
N ASP A 35 4.07 -13.36 2.34
CA ASP A 35 5.31 -13.02 1.66
C ASP A 35 5.10 -12.06 0.48
N ASP A 36 3.88 -11.96 -0.05
CA ASP A 36 3.49 -11.00 -1.09
C ASP A 36 3.09 -9.63 -0.52
N THR A 37 3.00 -9.51 0.81
CA THR A 37 2.61 -8.27 1.49
C THR A 37 3.82 -7.45 1.92
N THR A 38 3.56 -6.22 2.35
CA THR A 38 4.58 -5.35 2.95
C THR A 38 3.96 -4.56 4.09
N SER A 39 4.72 -4.37 5.17
CA SER A 39 4.33 -3.50 6.28
C SER A 39 4.69 -2.03 6.04
N LYS A 40 5.26 -1.72 4.87
CA LYS A 40 5.63 -0.36 4.49
C LYS A 40 4.39 0.47 4.18
N THR A 41 4.46 1.74 4.55
CA THR A 41 3.50 2.75 4.13
C THR A 41 3.60 3.01 2.63
N ILE A 42 2.53 3.53 2.03
CA ILE A 42 2.55 3.91 0.61
C ILE A 42 3.64 4.95 0.28
N TYR A 43 3.96 5.83 1.23
CA TYR A 43 5.03 6.82 1.08
C TYR A 43 6.41 6.16 0.91
N GLU A 44 6.72 5.18 1.76
CA GLU A 44 7.96 4.41 1.67
C GLU A 44 8.03 3.61 0.36
N ILE A 45 6.91 3.01 -0.06
CA ILE A 45 6.84 2.28 -1.34
C ILE A 45 7.09 3.20 -2.55
N LEU A 46 6.53 4.42 -2.52
CA LEU A 46 6.75 5.42 -3.57
C LEU A 46 8.22 5.87 -3.61
N GLU A 47 8.82 6.15 -2.45
CA GLU A 47 10.22 6.51 -2.33
C GLU A 47 11.14 5.43 -2.90
N GLU A 48 10.91 4.16 -2.55
CA GLU A 48 11.68 3.01 -3.06
C GLU A 48 11.56 2.83 -4.58
N LYS A 49 10.42 3.21 -5.15
CA LYS A 49 10.20 3.21 -6.61
C LYS A 49 10.77 4.44 -7.31
N GLY A 50 11.45 5.34 -6.59
CA GLY A 50 11.99 6.58 -7.13
C GLY A 50 10.91 7.61 -7.48
N LEU A 51 9.69 7.41 -6.99
CA LEU A 51 8.58 8.33 -7.12
C LEU A 51 8.60 9.22 -5.88
N SER A 52 9.64 10.04 -5.75
CA SER A 52 9.66 11.03 -4.69
C SER A 52 8.46 11.96 -4.93
N LEU A 53 7.57 12.05 -3.94
CA LEU A 53 6.68 13.20 -3.82
C LEU A 53 7.61 14.40 -3.58
N GLY A 54 8.12 14.99 -4.66
CA GLY A 54 8.99 16.17 -4.57
C GLY A 54 8.28 17.25 -3.73
N ASP A 55 9.05 18.19 -3.19
CA ASP A 55 8.67 19.27 -2.24
C ASP A 55 7.43 20.15 -2.58
N GLY A 56 6.58 19.74 -3.52
CA GLY A 56 5.20 20.15 -3.64
C GLY A 56 4.39 19.75 -2.41
N LYS A 57 4.48 20.58 -1.36
CA LYS A 57 3.40 20.77 -0.40
C LYS A 57 2.06 20.73 -1.15
N GLY A 58 1.29 19.68 -0.91
CA GLY A 58 -0.16 19.79 -1.06
C GLY A 58 -0.63 20.82 -0.04
N LEU A 59 -1.00 22.01 -0.52
CA LEU A 59 -1.91 22.92 0.15
C LEU A 59 -3.34 22.52 -0.20
#